data_AF-A0A957TIG6-F1
#
_entry.id   AF-A0A957TIG6-F1
#
_cell.length_a   1.000
_cell.length_b   1.000
_cell.length_c   1.000
_cell.angle_alpha   90.00
_cell.angle_beta   90.00
_cell.angle_gamma   90.00
#
_symmetry.space_group_name_H-M   'P 1'
#
loop_
_entity.id
_entity.type
_entity.pdbx_description
1 polymer ?
#
loop_
_entity_poly.entity_id
_entity_poly.type
_entity_poly.pdbx_seq_one_letter_code
_entity_poly.pdbx_strand_id
1 'polypeptide(L)' 'AAIGKHLGLPTQAYMALSDSKSLDAQAGAESFGSALLAALAGINSVSGPGMLDYVMLFSLPKLIFDNEICGQIQ' A
#
# COMPACT_ATOMS: atom_id res chain seq x y z
N ALA A 1 8.78 5.08 9.07
CA ALA A 1 8.32 4.75 10.44
C ALA A 1 9.29 5.18 11.54
N ALA A 2 10.50 4.59 11.63
CA ALA A 2 11.41 4.78 12.77
C ALA A 2 11.69 6.25 13.15
N ILE A 3 12.02 7.10 12.18
CA ILE A 3 12.28 8.52 12.41
C ILE A 3 11.06 9.25 12.96
N GLY A 4 9.87 9.06 12.35
CA GLY A 4 8.64 9.69 12.83
C GLY A 4 8.27 9.25 14.25
N LYS A 5 8.42 7.95 14.54
CA LYS A 5 8.21 7.41 15.90
C LYS A 5 9.20 7.99 16.91
N HIS A 6 10.47 8.14 16.54
CA HIS A 6 11.49 8.77 17.39
C HIS A 6 11.16 10.24 17.70
N LEU A 7 10.54 10.96 16.75
CA LEU A 7 10.10 12.34 16.91
C LEU A 7 8.72 12.47 17.57
N GLY A 8 8.04 11.36 17.89
CA GLY A 8 6.67 11.38 18.42
C GLY A 8 5.62 11.84 17.41
N LEU A 9 5.89 11.73 16.11
CA LEU A 9 5.02 12.18 15.03
C LEU A 9 4.33 10.99 14.32
N PRO A 10 3.08 11.15 13.85
CA PRO A 10 2.46 10.18 12.97
C PRO A 10 3.23 10.08 11.65
N THR A 11 3.19 8.90 11.04
CA THR A 11 3.84 8.61 9.76
C THR A 11 2.82 8.23 8.71
N GLN A 12 2.94 8.85 7.54
CA GLN A 12 2.19 8.49 6.34
C GLN A 12 3.17 7.93 5.31
N ALA A 13 2.73 6.96 4.52
CA ALA A 13 3.52 6.46 3.40
C ALA A 13 2.65 6.11 2.19
N TYR A 14 3.21 6.38 1.01
CA TYR A 14 2.73 5.83 -0.25
C TYR A 14 3.25 4.38 -0.34
N MET A 15 2.48 3.44 0.23
CA MET A 15 2.71 2.00 0.19
C MET A 15 1.41 1.30 -0.21
N ALA A 16 1.44 -0.01 -0.48
CA ALA A 16 0.33 -0.77 -1.09
C ALA A 16 0.06 -0.42 -2.56
N LEU A 17 1.07 0.07 -3.28
CA LEU A 17 1.03 0.40 -4.70
C LEU A 17 1.85 -0.58 -5.56
N SER A 18 1.63 -0.50 -6.87
CA SER A 18 2.26 -1.35 -7.87
C SER A 18 2.75 -0.52 -9.06
N ASP A 19 3.86 -0.94 -9.67
CA ASP A 19 4.38 -0.41 -10.93
C ASP A 19 3.74 -1.09 -12.16
N SER A 20 3.08 -2.24 -11.97
CA SER A 20 2.31 -2.84 -13.06
C SER A 20 1.26 -1.87 -13.61
N LYS A 21 1.09 -1.92 -14.94
CA LYS A 21 0.15 -1.11 -15.70
C LYS A 21 -1.27 -1.67 -15.69
N SER A 22 -1.46 -2.86 -15.14
CA SER A 22 -2.74 -3.54 -15.08
C SER A 22 -2.88 -4.34 -13.78
N LEU A 23 -4.12 -4.75 -13.46
CA LEU A 23 -4.35 -5.65 -12.33
C LEU A 23 -3.92 -7.08 -12.73
N ASP A 24 -2.69 -7.44 -12.37
CA ASP A 24 -2.10 -8.75 -12.59
C ASP A 24 -1.43 -9.30 -11.32
N ALA A 25 -0.71 -10.41 -11.46
CA ALA A 25 0.00 -11.05 -10.35
C ALA A 25 1.12 -10.16 -9.77
N GLN A 26 1.80 -9.37 -10.60
CA GLN A 26 2.82 -8.42 -10.14
C GLN A 26 2.15 -7.35 -9.27
N ALA A 27 1.02 -6.81 -9.74
CA ALA A 27 0.29 -5.79 -9.02
C ALA A 27 -0.20 -6.25 -7.65
N GLY A 28 -0.64 -7.51 -7.57
CA GLY A 28 -1.02 -8.12 -6.29
C GLY A 28 0.17 -8.34 -5.36
N ALA A 29 1.27 -8.89 -5.87
CA ALA A 29 2.46 -9.18 -5.07
C ALA A 29 3.12 -7.91 -4.50
N GLU A 30 3.26 -6.87 -5.32
CA GLU A 30 3.85 -5.59 -4.91
C GLU A 30 2.97 -4.87 -3.87
N SER A 31 1.66 -4.81 -4.10
CA SER A 31 0.72 -4.21 -3.14
C SER A 31 0.69 -4.99 -1.84
N PHE A 32 0.61 -6.32 -1.86
CA PHE A 32 0.63 -7.12 -0.63
C PHE A 32 1.93 -6.95 0.15
N GLY A 33 3.08 -7.09 -0.51
CA GLY A 33 4.38 -7.00 0.15
C GLY A 33 4.61 -5.63 0.78
N SER A 34 4.29 -4.56 0.07
CA SER A 34 4.43 -3.21 0.60
C SER A 34 3.40 -2.89 1.69
N ALA A 35 2.16 -3.36 1.57
CA ALA A 35 1.14 -3.18 2.61
C ALA A 35 1.51 -3.92 3.91
N LEU A 36 1.99 -5.16 3.80
CA LEU A 36 2.48 -5.94 4.95
C LEU A 36 3.62 -5.23 5.67
N LEU A 37 4.58 -4.69 4.92
CA LEU A 37 5.67 -3.89 5.50
C LEU A 37 5.16 -2.62 6.19
N ALA A 38 4.15 -1.96 5.62
CA ALA A 38 3.55 -0.76 6.24
C ALA A 38 2.90 -1.10 7.59
N ALA A 39 2.17 -2.23 7.65
CA ALA A 39 1.56 -2.73 8.88
C ALA A 39 2.62 -3.08 9.94
N LEU A 40 3.62 -3.90 9.58
CA LEU A 40 4.71 -4.29 10.48
C LEU A 40 5.54 -3.09 10.97
N ALA A 41 5.77 -2.11 10.10
CA ALA A 41 6.47 -0.87 10.45
C ALA A 41 5.61 0.06 11.32
N GLY A 42 4.30 -0.21 11.48
CA GLY A 42 3.34 0.64 12.19
C GLY A 42 3.24 2.02 11.56
N ILE A 43 3.03 2.08 10.25
CA ILE A 43 2.66 3.30 9.52
C ILE A 43 1.23 3.69 9.92
N ASN A 44 1.00 4.97 10.21
CA ASN A 44 -0.30 5.46 10.69
C ASN A 44 -1.32 5.65 9.56
N SER A 45 -0.85 5.96 8.35
CA SER A 45 -1.70 6.15 7.17
C SER A 45 -0.99 5.66 5.90
N VAL A 46 -1.67 4.80 5.15
CA VAL A 46 -1.18 4.25 3.88
C VAL A 46 -2.07 4.75 2.74
N SER A 47 -1.48 5.31 1.69
CA SER A 47 -2.21 6.01 0.61
C SER A 47 -2.02 5.42 -0.79
N GLY A 48 -1.66 4.13 -0.91
CA GLY A 48 -1.50 3.44 -2.19
C GLY A 48 -2.61 2.49 -2.67
N PRO A 49 -3.58 2.02 -1.85
CA PRO A 49 -4.63 1.13 -2.35
C PRO A 49 -5.35 1.70 -3.58
N GLY A 50 -5.51 0.88 -4.62
CA GLY A 50 -6.10 1.27 -5.91
C GLY A 50 -5.12 1.87 -6.92
N MET A 51 -3.88 2.15 -6.53
CA MET A 51 -2.87 2.75 -7.42
C MET A 51 -2.13 1.70 -8.25
N LEU A 52 -1.94 2.00 -9.53
CA LEU A 52 -1.13 1.29 -10.52
C LEU A 52 -0.18 2.29 -11.22
N ASP A 53 0.78 1.77 -11.99
CA ASP A 53 1.75 2.56 -12.76
C ASP A 53 2.40 3.65 -11.89
N TYR A 54 2.82 3.26 -10.67
CA TYR A 54 3.46 4.15 -9.69
C TYR A 54 2.68 5.45 -9.43
N VAL A 55 1.41 5.33 -9.04
CA VAL A 55 0.49 6.46 -8.70
C VAL A 55 -0.01 7.24 -9.94
N MET A 56 0.37 6.84 -11.15
CA MET A 56 -0.13 7.48 -12.39
C MET A 56 -1.55 7.03 -12.76
N LEU A 57 -1.99 5.87 -12.27
CA LEU A 57 -3.32 5.33 -12.55
C LEU A 57 -4.05 4.92 -11.27
N PHE A 58 -5.28 5.38 -11.11
CA PHE A 58 -6.21 4.88 -10.09
C PHE A 58 -7.23 3.92 -10.72
N SER A 59 -7.25 2.68 -10.24
CA SER A 59 -8.09 1.60 -10.78
C SER A 59 -9.09 1.12 -9.74
N LEU A 60 -10.38 1.18 -10.07
CA LEU A 60 -11.45 0.73 -9.15
C LEU A 60 -11.42 -0.79 -8.89
N PRO A 61 -11.20 -1.66 -9.88
CA PRO A 61 -11.01 -3.09 -9.61
C PRO A 61 -9.79 -3.36 -8.70
N LYS A 62 -8.70 -2.62 -8.91
CA LYS A 62 -7.52 -2.68 -8.04
C LYS A 62 -7.85 -2.25 -6.62
N LEU A 63 -8.66 -1.21 -6.43
CA LEU A 63 -9.08 -0.74 -5.11
C LEU A 63 -9.86 -1.81 -4.35
N ILE A 64 -10.78 -2.52 -5.00
CA ILE A 64 -11.53 -3.62 -4.39
C ILE A 64 -10.57 -4.76 -4.02
N PHE A 65 -9.65 -5.11 -4.91
CA PHE A 65 -8.64 -6.13 -4.65
C PHE A 65 -7.72 -5.75 -3.47
N ASP A 66 -7.27 -4.50 -3.41
CA ASP A 66 -6.42 -4.00 -2.32
C ASP A 66 -7.17 -3.90 -0.99
N ASN A 67 -8.50 -3.68 -1.01
CA ASN A 67 -9.31 -3.76 0.20
C ASN A 67 -9.26 -5.17 0.81
N GLU A 68 -9.27 -6.22 0.00
CA GLU A 68 -9.11 -7.60 0.49
C GLU A 68 -7.72 -7.82 1.08
N ILE A 69 -6.66 -7.32 0.42
CA ILE A 69 -5.30 -7.34 0.98
C ILE A 69 -5.25 -6.64 2.35
N CYS A 70 -5.85 -5.45 2.47
CA CYS A 70 -5.92 -4.73 3.74
C CYS A 70 -6.59 -5.56 4.84
N GLY A 71 -7.65 -6.30 4.52
CA GLY A 71 -8.33 -7.20 5.45
C GLY A 71 -7.46 -8.38 5.90
N GLN A 72 -6.54 -8.86 5.06
CA GLN A 72 -5.63 -9.97 5.40
C GLN A 72 -4.48 -9.56 6.31
N ILE A 73 -4.09 -8.29 6.31
CA ILE A 73 -2.92 -7.77 7.05
C ILE A 73 -3.31 -6.94 8.28
N GLN A 74 -4.59 -6.91 8.64
CA GLN A 74 -5.12 -6.27 9.85
C GLN A 74 -4.73 -7.01 11.12
#